data_AF-A0A9P9YUJ7-F1
#
_entry.id   AF-A0A9P9YUJ7-F1
#
_cell.length_a   1.000
_cell.length_b   1.000
_cell.length_c   1.000
_cell.angle_alpha   90.00
_cell.angle_beta   90.00
_cell.angle_gamma   90.00
#
_symmetry.space_group_name_H-M   'P 1'
#
loop_
_entity.id
_entity.type
_entity.pdbx_description
1 polymer ?
#
loop_
_entity_poly.entity_id
_entity_poly.type
_entity_poly.pdbx_seq_one_letter_code
_entity_poly.pdbx_strand_id
1 'polypeptide(L)' 'MTEVKIPNHIMRLKSATLGCRYALDGESLYSVKWYKDGNEIYRYLPRNKPPGEVFPLPGVNIDVSAPKWVI' A
#
# COMPACT_ATOMS: atom_id res chain seq x y z
N MET A 1 -17.87 3.25 0.80
CA MET A 1 -17.59 1.80 0.65
C MET A 1 -16.09 1.61 0.59
N THR A 2 -15.55 0.63 1.32
CA THR A 2 -14.12 0.33 1.40
C THR A 2 -13.85 -0.98 0.65
N GLU A 3 -12.89 -0.98 -0.27
CA GLU A 3 -12.57 -2.15 -1.08
C GLU A 3 -11.07 -2.37 -1.13
N VAL A 4 -10.63 -3.57 -0.76
CA VAL A 4 -9.22 -3.99 -0.83
C VAL A 4 -9.05 -4.93 -2.02
N LYS A 5 -8.16 -4.58 -2.95
CA LYS A 5 -7.86 -5.35 -4.16
C LYS A 5 -6.49 -5.98 -4.05
N ILE A 6 -6.47 -7.30 -3.85
CA ILE A 6 -5.26 -8.12 -3.76
C ILE A 6 -5.51 -9.42 -4.54
N PRO A 7 -4.62 -9.84 -5.44
CA PRO A 7 -4.73 -11.14 -6.08
C PRO A 7 -4.50 -12.28 -5.07
N ASN A 8 -5.34 -13.32 -5.12
CA ASN A 8 -5.20 -14.49 -4.23
C ASN A 8 -3.90 -15.26 -4.48
N HIS A 9 -3.43 -15.29 -5.73
CA HIS A 9 -2.22 -15.97 -6.13
C HIS A 9 -1.48 -15.17 -7.19
N ILE A 10 -0.15 -15.23 -7.17
CA ILE A 10 0.70 -14.64 -8.18
C ILE A 10 1.80 -15.63 -8.58
N MET A 11 2.21 -15.60 -9.84
CA MET A 11 3.35 -16.40 -10.31
C MET A 11 4.64 -15.93 -9.62
N ARG A 12 5.55 -16.88 -9.34
CA ARG A 12 6.89 -16.56 -8.84
C ARG A 12 7.56 -15.54 -9.77
N LEU A 13 8.32 -14.62 -9.19
CA LEU A 13 9.04 -13.54 -9.88
C LEU A 13 8.14 -12.50 -10.59
N LYS A 14 6.84 -12.49 -10.33
CA LYS A 14 5.93 -11.41 -10.75
C LYS A 14 5.57 -10.50 -9.58
N SER A 15 5.24 -9.25 -9.88
CA SER A 15 4.84 -8.23 -8.90
C SER A 15 3.31 -8.18 -8.76
N ALA A 16 2.82 -8.08 -7.52
CA ALA A 16 1.40 -7.88 -7.23
C ALA A 16 1.14 -6.41 -6.91
N THR A 17 0.01 -5.89 -7.39
CA THR A 17 -0.48 -4.56 -6.99
C THR A 17 -1.43 -4.71 -5.81
N LEU A 18 -1.14 -3.99 -4.72
CA LEU A 18 -2.00 -3.88 -3.55
C LEU A 18 -2.80 -2.58 -3.67
N GLY A 19 -4.10 -2.70 -3.94
CA GLY A 19 -5.00 -1.56 -4.09
C GLY A 19 -5.95 -1.43 -2.91
N CYS A 20 -6.23 -0.19 -2.50
CA CYS A 20 -7.30 0.11 -1.54
C CYS A 20 -8.11 1.30 -2.06
N ARG A 21 -9.42 1.13 -2.17
CA ARG A 21 -10.38 2.21 -2.47
C ARG A 21 -11.07 2.60 -1.17
N TYR A 22 -11.07 3.90 -0.88
CA TYR A 22 -11.68 4.42 0.34
C TYR A 22 -12.33 5.78 0.08
N ALA A 23 -13.63 5.89 0.35
CA ALA A 23 -14.34 7.16 0.31
C ALA A 23 -14.09 7.96 1.60
N LEU A 24 -13.53 9.16 1.49
CA LEU A 24 -13.23 10.01 2.65
C LEU A 24 -14.39 10.93 3.05
N ASP A 25 -15.47 10.98 2.25
CA ASP A 25 -16.68 11.78 2.53
C ASP A 25 -16.41 13.24 2.96
N GLY A 26 -15.36 13.86 2.37
CA GLY A 26 -14.94 15.23 2.65
C GLY A 26 -13.78 15.36 3.66
N GLU A 27 -13.39 14.27 4.31
CA GLU A 27 -12.31 14.25 5.30
C GLU A 27 -10.92 14.05 4.68
N SER A 28 -9.88 14.30 5.46
CA SER A 28 -8.50 14.03 5.05
C SER A 28 -8.06 12.63 5.43
N LEU A 29 -7.42 11.92 4.52
CA LEU A 29 -6.78 10.63 4.82
C LEU A 29 -5.64 10.83 5.83
N TYR A 30 -5.70 10.10 6.96
CA TYR A 30 -4.64 10.11 7.96
C TYR A 30 -3.44 9.26 7.49
N SER A 31 -3.66 7.97 7.21
CA SER A 31 -2.61 7.05 6.75
C SER A 31 -3.17 5.82 6.04
N VAL A 32 -2.42 5.27 5.09
CA VAL A 32 -2.60 3.89 4.59
C VAL A 32 -1.38 3.07 4.98
N LYS A 33 -1.60 1.85 5.50
CA LYS A 33 -0.52 0.95 5.91
C LYS A 33 -0.73 -0.43 5.32
N TRP A 34 0.34 -1.04 4.83
CA TRP A 34 0.35 -2.42 4.39
C TRP A 34 1.20 -3.25 5.33
N TYR A 35 0.66 -4.40 5.72
CA TYR A 35 1.31 -5.37 6.57
C TYR A 35 1.46 -6.69 5.83
N LYS A 36 2.58 -7.39 6.06
CA LYS A 36 2.76 -8.79 5.67
C LYS A 36 3.27 -9.55 6.88
N ASP A 37 2.58 -10.65 7.22
CA ASP A 37 2.93 -11.52 8.35
C ASP A 37 3.13 -10.74 9.67
N GLY A 38 2.25 -9.76 9.92
CA GLY A 38 2.30 -8.90 11.10
C GLY A 38 3.34 -7.76 11.06
N ASN A 39 4.19 -7.70 10.03
CA ASN A 39 5.20 -6.65 9.88
C ASN A 39 4.68 -5.53 8.97
N GLU A 40 4.81 -4.27 9.39
CA GLU A 40 4.56 -3.12 8.50
C GLU A 40 5.61 -3.15 7.40
N ILE A 41 5.18 -3.13 6.14
CA ILE A 41 6.08 -3.15 4.96
C ILE A 41 6.00 -1.83 4.19
N TYR A 42 4.89 -1.11 4.29
CA TYR A 42 4.69 0.18 3.63
C TYR A 42 3.72 1.08 4.41
N ARG A 43 4.00 2.37 4.40
CA ARG A 43 3.10 3.40 4.92
C ARG A 43 3.01 4.60 3.99
N TYR A 44 1.78 5.09 3.78
CA TYR A 44 1.49 6.34 3.11
C TYR A 44 0.88 7.34 4.09
N LEU A 45 1.50 8.51 4.22
CA LEU A 45 1.09 9.64 5.05
C LEU A 45 1.01 10.87 4.15
N PRO A 46 -0.20 11.33 3.73
CA PRO A 46 -0.35 12.47 2.81
C PRO A 46 0.33 13.76 3.29
N ARG A 47 0.45 13.93 4.62
CA ARG A 47 1.02 15.13 5.25
C ARG A 47 2.56 15.11 5.30
N ASN A 48 3.22 13.98 5.00
CA ASN A 48 4.68 13.85 5.08
C ASN A 48 5.37 14.20 3.74
N LYS A 49 6.66 14.52 3.83
CA LYS A 49 7.56 14.68 2.69
C LYS A 49 8.81 13.80 2.89
N PRO A 50 8.99 12.71 2.13
CA PRO A 50 8.07 12.16 1.14
C PRO A 50 6.81 11.55 1.79
N PRO A 51 5.69 11.44 1.05
CA PRO A 51 4.43 10.94 1.61
C PRO A 51 4.40 9.41 1.76
N GLY A 52 5.45 8.69 1.34
CA GLY A 52 5.53 7.23 1.42
C GLY A 52 6.83 6.78 2.07
N GLU A 53 6.74 5.71 2.87
CA GLU A 53 7.85 5.12 3.61
C GLU A 53 7.80 3.59 3.45
N VAL A 54 8.97 2.98 3.22
CA VAL A 54 9.12 1.52 3.06
C VAL A 54 9.84 0.97 4.28
N PHE A 55 9.30 -0.11 4.83
CA PHE A 55 9.90 -0.83 5.95
C PHE A 55 10.48 -2.14 5.40
N PRO A 56 11.82 -2.33 5.41
CA PRO A 56 12.43 -3.53 4.86
C PRO A 56 11.99 -4.78 5.61
N LEU A 57 11.53 -5.78 4.86
CA LEU A 57 11.26 -7.13 5.36
C LEU A 57 11.94 -8.14 4.43
N PRO A 58 12.74 -9.09 4.95
CA PRO A 58 13.41 -10.08 4.11
C PRO A 58 12.44 -10.84 3.20
N GLY A 59 12.77 -10.89 1.90
CA GLY A 59 11.92 -11.53 0.89
C GLY A 59 10.78 -10.66 0.36
N VAL A 60 10.65 -9.40 0.81
CA VAL A 60 9.69 -8.42 0.28
C VAL A 60 10.44 -7.31 -0.47
N ASN A 61 10.04 -7.08 -1.71
CA ASN A 61 10.48 -5.92 -2.49
C ASN A 61 9.26 -5.05 -2.79
N ILE A 62 9.35 -3.76 -2.46
CA ILE A 62 8.28 -2.79 -2.73
C ILE A 62 8.72 -1.86 -3.84
N ASP A 63 7.95 -1.85 -4.93
CA ASP A 63 8.09 -0.89 -6.00
C ASP A 63 7.27 0.38 -5.67
N VAL A 64 7.96 1.44 -5.25
CA VAL A 64 7.36 2.75 -4.96
C VAL A 64 7.21 3.64 -6.19
N SER A 65 7.77 3.23 -7.34
CA SER A 65 7.65 3.95 -8.61
C SER A 65 6.34 3.65 -9.32
N ALA A 66 5.68 2.54 -8.96
CA ALA A 66 4.35 2.22 -9.45
C ALA A 66 3.31 3.28 -9.01
N PRO A 67 2.34 3.64 -9.88
CA PRO A 67 1.31 4.59 -9.54
C PRO A 67 0.49 4.10 -8.32
N LYS A 68 0.41 4.94 -7.30
CA LYS A 68 -0.40 4.68 -6.10
C LYS A 68 -1.86 4.88 -6.47
N TRP A 69 -2.60 3.79 -6.60
CA TRP A 69 -4.05 3.86 -6.79
C TRP A 69 -4.73 4.06 -5.44
N VAL A 70 -4.74 5.31 -4.97
CA VAL A 70 -5.69 5.80 -3.97
C VAL A 70 -6.79 6.49 -4.78
N ILE A 71 -7.96 5.85 -4.91
CA ILE A 71 -9.16 6.44 -5.51
C ILE A 71 -10.09 6.82 -4.37
#